data_AF-A0A822GYA3-F1
#
_entry.id   AF-A0A822GYA3-F1
#
_cell.length_a   1.000
_cell.length_b   1.000
_cell.length_c   1.000
_cell.angle_alpha   90.00
_cell.angle_beta   90.00
_cell.angle_gamma   90.00
#
_symmetry.space_group_name_H-M   'P 1'
#
loop_
_entity.id
_entity.type
_entity.pdbx_description
1 polymer ?
#
loop_
_entity_poly.entity_id
_entity_poly.type
_entity_poly.pdbx_seq_one_letter_code
_entity_poly.pdbx_strand_id
1 'polypeptide(L)'
;MLSDIACTAWHAMELGEVKQGQTVALWGCGPGGLIAIMWAKHRGVKRIIAIDHILKRLEKAYELGAETINYDEQLVIPTMLEICKDGPD
;
A
#
# COMPACT_ATOMS: atom_id res chain seq x y z
N MET A 1 0.54 11.74 17.67
CA MET A 1 0.11 10.93 16.51
C MET A 1 1.29 10.47 15.66
N LEU A 2 2.15 11.35 15.12
CA LEU A 2 3.26 10.93 14.25
C LEU A 2 4.19 9.87 14.87
N SER A 3 4.53 10.01 16.15
CA SER A 3 5.40 9.06 16.87
C SER A 3 4.84 7.65 17.00
N ASP A 4 3.52 7.49 16.89
CA ASP A 4 2.81 6.21 17.01
C ASP A 4 2.66 5.57 15.64
N ILE A 5 1.89 6.21 14.75
CA ILE A 5 1.60 5.64 13.42
C ILE A 5 2.85 5.41 12.55
N ALA A 6 3.93 6.18 12.75
CA ALA A 6 5.16 5.97 12.02
C ALA A 6 5.90 4.70 12.45
N CYS A 7 5.98 4.42 13.75
CA CYS A 7 6.63 3.20 14.23
C CYS A 7 5.72 1.97 14.01
N THR A 8 4.39 2.12 14.13
CA THR A 8 3.44 1.05 13.76
C THR A 8 3.56 0.67 12.30
N ALA A 9 3.60 1.66 11.39
CA ALA A 9 3.71 1.40 9.96
C ALA A 9 5.07 0.76 9.61
N TRP A 10 6.17 1.20 10.23
CA TRP A 10 7.46 0.54 10.06
C TRP A 10 7.43 -0.91 10.57
N HIS A 11 6.85 -1.13 11.75
CA HIS A 11 6.73 -2.47 12.33
C HIS A 11 5.88 -3.40 11.45
N ALA A 12 4.82 -2.90 10.81
CA ALA A 12 4.05 -3.67 9.83
C ALA A 12 4.91 -4.13 8.65
N MET A 13 5.88 -3.32 8.20
CA MET A 13 6.81 -3.72 7.16
C MET A 13 7.78 -4.81 7.66
N GLU A 14 8.20 -4.77 8.92
CA GLU A 14 8.98 -5.87 9.53
C GLU A 14 8.18 -7.17 9.58
N LEU A 15 6.92 -7.10 10.05
CA LEU A 15 6.04 -8.27 10.16
C LEU A 15 5.70 -8.88 8.79
N GLY A 16 5.54 -8.05 7.76
CA GLY A 16 5.36 -8.49 6.38
C GLY A 16 6.66 -8.85 5.66
N GLU A 17 7.80 -8.85 6.36
CA GLU A 17 9.13 -9.12 5.79
C GLU A 17 9.45 -8.33 4.51
N VAL A 18 8.95 -7.09 4.42
CA VAL A 18 9.03 -6.29 3.20
C VAL A 18 10.48 -5.95 2.87
N LYS A 19 10.93 -6.42 1.71
CA LYS A 19 12.28 -6.31 1.17
C LYS A 19 12.29 -5.47 -0.11
N GLN A 20 13.48 -4.98 -0.44
CA GLN A 20 13.73 -4.25 -1.68
C GLN A 20 13.35 -5.09 -2.90
N GLY A 21 12.74 -4.45 -3.91
CA GLY A 21 12.37 -5.09 -5.18
C GLY A 21 11.04 -5.84 -5.17
N GLN A 22 10.40 -6.02 -4.01
CA GLN A 22 9.11 -6.69 -3.89
C GLN A 22 7.93 -5.80 -4.32
N THR A 23 6.78 -6.43 -4.55
CA THR A 23 5.48 -5.81 -4.73
C THR A 23 4.68 -5.98 -3.45
N VAL A 24 4.20 -4.88 -2.86
CA VAL A 24 3.41 -4.93 -1.62
C VAL A 24 1.99 -4.46 -1.86
N ALA A 25 1.03 -5.10 -1.19
CA ALA A 25 -0.35 -4.65 -1.13
C ALA A 25 -0.67 -4.11 0.26
N LEU A 26 -1.27 -2.92 0.33
CA LEU A 26 -1.63 -2.21 1.55
C LEU A 26 -3.14 -2.01 1.61
N TRP A 27 -3.76 -2.59 2.63
CA TRP A 27 -5.20 -2.44 2.87
C TRP A 27 -5.47 -1.26 3.81
N GLY A 28 -6.11 -0.23 3.27
CA GLY A 28 -6.43 1.02 3.93
C GLY A 28 -5.43 2.14 3.62
N CYS A 29 -5.95 3.29 3.22
CA CYS A 29 -5.21 4.50 2.84
C CYS A 29 -5.46 5.67 3.82
N GLY A 30 -5.75 5.36 5.09
CA GLY A 30 -5.80 6.35 6.17
C GLY A 30 -4.41 6.88 6.54
N PRO A 31 -4.27 7.71 7.60
CA PRO A 31 -2.97 8.27 8.00
C PRO A 31 -1.86 7.22 8.18
N GLY A 32 -2.17 6.09 8.80
CA GLY A 32 -1.22 4.98 8.94
C GLY A 32 -0.87 4.30 7.61
N GLY A 33 -1.86 4.10 6.74
CA GLY A 33 -1.66 3.52 5.41
C GLY A 33 -0.81 4.40 4.50
N LEU A 34 -1.01 5.72 4.52
CA LEU A 34 -0.19 6.66 3.77
C LEU A 34 1.27 6.66 4.25
N ILE A 35 1.50 6.55 5.56
CA ILE A 35 2.87 6.39 6.09
C ILE A 35 3.45 5.03 5.73
N ALA A 36 2.64 3.96 5.71
CA ALA A 36 3.09 2.65 5.24
C ALA A 36 3.53 2.69 3.77
N ILE A 37 2.82 3.42 2.90
CA ILE A 37 3.25 3.66 1.51
C ILE A 37 4.61 4.36 1.48
N MET A 38 4.80 5.41 2.30
CA MET A 38 6.07 6.11 2.39
C MET A 38 7.21 5.20 2.87
N TRP A 39 6.96 4.34 3.86
CA TRP A 39 7.95 3.39 4.35
C TRP A 39 8.26 2.28 3.34
N ALA A 40 7.26 1.73 2.68
CA ALA A 40 7.46 0.74 1.62
C ALA A 40 8.34 1.33 0.51
N LYS A 41 8.05 2.58 0.09
CA LYS A 41 8.89 3.31 -0.87
C LYS A 41 10.31 3.51 -0.36
N HIS A 42 10.47 3.89 0.91
CA HIS A 42 11.78 4.04 1.53
C HIS A 42 12.58 2.72 1.56
N ARG A 43 11.92 1.57 1.73
CA ARG A 43 12.53 0.24 1.66
C ARG A 43 12.91 -0.21 0.24
N GLY A 44 12.55 0.57 -0.78
CA GLY A 44 12.88 0.27 -2.16
C GLY A 44 12.06 -0.87 -2.77
N VAL A 45 10.81 -1.05 -2.32
CA VAL A 45 9.86 -1.93 -3.01
C VAL A 45 9.67 -1.46 -4.45
N LYS A 46 9.42 -2.39 -5.36
CA LYS A 46 9.24 -2.11 -6.79
C LYS A 46 7.86 -1.54 -7.08
N ARG A 47 6.83 -2.05 -6.40
CA ARG A 47 5.42 -1.69 -6.62
C ARG A 47 4.66 -1.64 -5.31
N ILE A 48 3.68 -0.74 -5.23
CA ILE A 48 2.81 -0.58 -4.07
C ILE A 48 1.37 -0.54 -4.58
N ILE A 49 0.54 -1.46 -4.11
CA ILE A 49 -0.87 -1.55 -4.44
C ILE A 49 -1.66 -1.10 -3.22
N ALA A 50 -2.34 0.04 -3.33
CA ALA A 50 -3.10 0.68 -2.27
C ALA A 50 -4.60 0.42 -2.43
N ILE A 51 -5.24 -0.15 -1.40
CA ILE A 51 -6.64 -0.60 -1.45
C ILE A 51 -7.44 0.20 -0.41
N ASP A 52 -8.50 0.90 -0.82
CA ASP A 52 -9.43 1.63 0.06
C ASP A 52 -10.75 1.82 -0.70
N HIS A 53 -11.77 2.42 -0.09
CA HIS A 53 -13.01 2.83 -0.75
C HIS A 53 -13.13 4.35 -0.87
N ILE A 54 -12.42 5.10 -0.02
CA ILE A 54 -12.51 6.55 0.00
C ILE A 54 -11.60 7.12 -1.08
N LEU A 55 -12.19 7.61 -2.17
CA LEU A 55 -11.49 8.18 -3.33
C LEU A 55 -10.39 9.19 -2.93
N LYS A 56 -10.69 10.14 -2.04
CA LYS A 56 -9.72 11.14 -1.58
C LYS A 56 -8.46 10.53 -0.92
N ARG A 57 -8.60 9.37 -0.29
CA ARG A 57 -7.46 8.64 0.31
C ARG A 57 -6.65 7.93 -0.78
N LEU A 58 -7.33 7.36 -1.77
CA LEU A 58 -6.69 6.75 -2.94
C LEU A 58 -5.94 7.79 -3.77
N GLU A 59 -6.53 8.97 -4.02
CA GLU A 59 -5.85 10.09 -4.67
C GLU A 59 -4.53 10.42 -3.96
N LYS A 60 -4.54 10.46 -2.63
CA LYS A 60 -3.31 10.73 -1.87
C LYS A 60 -2.30 9.60 -1.93
N ALA A 61 -2.76 8.35 -1.92
CA ALA A 61 -1.90 7.18 -2.12
C ALA A 61 -1.26 7.18 -3.52
N TYR A 62 -2.03 7.55 -4.54
CA TYR A 62 -1.56 7.70 -5.92
C TYR A 62 -0.47 8.77 -6.03
N GLU A 63 -0.67 9.95 -5.42
CA GLU A 63 0.34 11.02 -5.37
C GLU A 63 1.67 10.56 -4.72
N LEU A 64 1.61 9.63 -3.77
CA LEU A 64 2.81 9.06 -3.11
C LEU A 64 3.52 8.00 -3.99
N GLY A 65 2.88 7.56 -5.07
CA GLY A 65 3.40 6.60 -6.04
C GLY A 65 2.84 5.20 -5.93
N ALA A 66 1.66 5.01 -5.32
CA ALA A 66 0.96 3.73 -5.29
C ALA A 66 -0.01 3.57 -6.48
N GLU A 67 -0.21 2.33 -6.91
CA GLU A 67 -1.31 1.93 -7.79
C GLU A 67 -2.55 1.69 -6.92
N THR A 68 -3.71 2.24 -7.29
CA THR A 68 -4.88 2.29 -6.39
C THR A 68 -6.01 1.39 -6.84
N ILE A 69 -6.66 0.71 -5.90
CA ILE A 69 -7.86 -0.10 -6.12
C ILE A 69 -8.99 0.42 -5.23
N ASN A 70 -10.09 0.86 -5.84
CA ASN A 70 -11.34 1.15 -5.13
C ASN A 70 -12.21 -0.11 -5.04
N TYR A 71 -12.38 -0.68 -3.85
CA TYR A 71 -13.15 -1.92 -3.70
C TYR A 71 -14.68 -1.75 -3.74
N ASP A 72 -15.18 -0.51 -3.75
CA ASP A 72 -16.60 -0.24 -4.02
C ASP A 72 -16.92 -0.31 -5.52
N GLU A 73 -15.92 -0.17 -6.38
CA GLU A 73 -16.05 -0.15 -7.84
C GLU A 73 -15.68 -1.49 -8.50
N GLN A 74 -14.75 -2.24 -7.90
CA GLN A 74 -14.18 -3.45 -8.48
C GLN A 74 -13.75 -4.47 -7.42
N LEU A 75 -13.68 -5.74 -7.82
CA LEU A 75 -13.21 -6.81 -6.95
C LEU A 75 -11.69 -6.75 -6.80
N VAL A 76 -11.21 -6.64 -5.56
CA VAL A 76 -9.78 -6.44 -5.26
C VAL A 76 -8.90 -7.53 -5.85
N ILE A 77 -9.21 -8.81 -5.62
CA ILE A 77 -8.33 -9.91 -6.02
C ILE A 77 -8.21 -10.03 -7.55
N PRO A 78 -9.31 -10.08 -8.34
CA PRO A 78 -9.24 -10.06 -9.79
C PRO A 78 -8.45 -8.87 -10.33
N THR A 79 -8.77 -7.65 -9.88
CA THR A 79 -8.07 -6.44 -10.34
C THR A 79 -6.59 -6.46 -9.95
N MET A 80 -6.26 -6.91 -8.75
CA MET A 80 -4.87 -7.02 -8.30
C MET A 80 -4.09 -8.02 -9.15
N LEU A 81 -4.70 -9.13 -9.58
CA LEU A 81 -4.06 -10.12 -10.48
C LEU A 81 -3.89 -9.59 -11.91
N GLU A 82 -4.77 -8.71 -12.38
CA GLU A 82 -4.60 -8.01 -13.66
C GLU A 82 -3.40 -7.05 -13.60
N ILE A 83 -3.29 -6.31 -12.48
CA ILE A 83 -2.23 -5.35 -12.21
C ILE A 83 -0.90 -6.08 -11.94
N CYS A 84 -0.94 -7.18 -11.19
CA CYS A 84 0.20 -7.96 -10.72
C CYS A 84 -0.10 -9.45 -10.87
N LYS A 85 0.28 -10.01 -12.03
CA LYS A 85 -0.04 -11.39 -12.42
C LYS A 85 0.43 -12.46 -11.43
N ASP A 86 1.56 -12.20 -10.77
CA ASP A 86 2.17 -13.14 -9.83
C ASP A 86 1.68 -12.92 -8.37
N GLY A 87 0.85 -11.89 -8.15
CA GLY A 87 0.43 -11.44 -6.82
C GLY A 87 1.51 -10.63 -6.08
N PRO A 88 1.15 -9.97 -4.97
CA PRO A 88 2.14 -9.35 -4.08
C PRO A 88 3.05 -10.41 -3.46
N ASP A 89 4.31 -10.03 -3.20
CA ASP A 89 5.35 -10.91 -2.63
C ASP A 89 5.20 -11.11 -1.12
#